data_AF-A0A6P3HPD4-F1
#
_entry.id   AF-A0A6P3HPD4-F1
#
_cell.length_a   1.000
_cell.length_b   1.000
_cell.length_c   1.000
_cell.angle_alpha   90.00
_cell.angle_beta   90.00
_cell.angle_gamma   90.00
#
_symmetry.space_group_name_H-M   'P 1'
#
loop_
_entity.id
_entity.type
_entity.pdbx_description
1 polymer ?
#
loop_
_entity_poly.entity_id
_entity_poly.type
_entity_poly.pdbx_seq_one_letter_code
_entity_poly.pdbx_strand_id
1 'polypeptide(L)'
;ITGNWYTIYMAANNKEKIEEGGPLRTYFRQFECIDNCEKMSITFIVTHYDSCTLLTVVAQRAEGNVYHVDFMGKNSVQLIPVSESMLVFYAENFDGEKTTKLTYAL
;
A
#
# COMPACT_ATOMS: atom_id res chain seq x y z
N ILE A 1 -7.58 11.39 4.94
CA ILE A 1 -6.73 10.21 4.67
C ILE A 1 -6.71 9.28 5.87
N THR A 2 -6.41 9.76 7.09
CA THR A 2 -6.61 8.96 8.31
C THR A 2 -8.02 8.38 8.36
N GLY A 3 -8.13 7.08 8.61
CA GLY A 3 -9.41 6.37 8.62
C GLY A 3 -9.27 4.90 8.23
N ASN A 4 -10.40 4.21 8.21
CA ASN A 4 -10.48 2.83 7.74
C ASN A 4 -10.67 2.80 6.23
N TRP A 5 -9.84 2.01 5.56
CA TRP A 5 -9.82 1.87 4.10
C TRP A 5 -9.75 0.39 3.76
N TYR A 6 -10.49 -0.05 2.74
CA TYR A 6 -10.59 -1.46 2.39
C TYR A 6 -10.31 -1.66 0.91
N THR A 7 -9.38 -2.54 0.57
CA THR A 7 -9.07 -2.84 -0.83
C THR A 7 -10.30 -3.35 -1.58
N ILE A 8 -10.72 -2.63 -2.62
CA ILE A 8 -11.80 -3.00 -3.54
C ILE A 8 -11.21 -3.60 -4.82
N TYR A 9 -10.22 -2.92 -5.41
CA TYR A 9 -9.55 -3.37 -6.62
C TYR A 9 -8.04 -3.26 -6.51
N MET A 10 -7.34 -4.11 -7.26
CA MET A 10 -5.89 -4.15 -7.39
C MET A 10 -5.53 -4.28 -8.87
N ALA A 11 -4.60 -3.48 -9.34
CA ALA A 11 -4.01 -3.59 -10.66
C ALA A 11 -2.48 -3.50 -10.53
N ALA A 12 -1.77 -4.29 -11.33
CA ALA A 12 -0.31 -4.25 -11.41
C ALA A 12 0.16 -4.54 -12.83
N ASN A 13 1.25 -3.90 -13.26
CA ASN A 13 1.92 -4.26 -14.51
C ASN A 13 2.59 -5.64 -14.45
N ASN A 14 2.90 -6.11 -13.24
CA ASN A 14 3.42 -7.44 -12.95
C ASN A 14 2.37 -8.21 -12.16
N LYS A 15 1.46 -8.86 -12.90
CA LYS A 15 0.22 -9.43 -12.36
C LYS A 15 0.48 -10.45 -11.24
N GLU A 16 1.54 -11.24 -11.35
CA GLU A 16 1.90 -12.29 -10.40
C GLU A 16 2.19 -11.74 -8.98
N LYS A 17 2.53 -10.45 -8.85
CA LYS A 17 2.76 -9.81 -7.55
C LYS A 17 1.47 -9.61 -6.74
N ILE A 18 0.31 -9.60 -7.40
CA ILE A 18 -1.01 -9.37 -6.79
C ILE A 18 -1.98 -10.54 -6.96
N GLU A 19 -1.57 -11.62 -7.64
CA GLU A 19 -2.31 -12.88 -7.67
C GLU A 19 -2.31 -13.55 -6.28
N GLU A 20 -3.09 -14.61 -6.12
CA GLU A 20 -3.15 -15.35 -4.86
C GLU A 20 -1.76 -15.87 -4.46
N GLY A 21 -1.35 -15.61 -3.20
CA GLY A 21 0.01 -15.87 -2.72
C GLY A 21 1.06 -14.84 -3.16
N GLY A 22 0.67 -13.84 -3.97
CA GLY A 22 1.54 -12.75 -4.39
C GLY A 22 1.92 -11.82 -3.23
N PRO A 23 3.20 -11.42 -3.12
CA PRO A 23 3.71 -10.70 -1.95
C PRO A 23 3.14 -9.29 -1.78
N LEU A 24 2.58 -8.70 -2.84
CA LEU A 24 1.97 -7.37 -2.84
C LEU A 24 0.45 -7.43 -2.89
N ARG A 25 -0.17 -8.61 -2.71
CA ARG A 25 -1.62 -8.74 -2.57
C ARG A 25 -2.05 -8.30 -1.17
N THR A 26 -2.18 -6.99 -0.98
CA THR A 26 -2.49 -6.39 0.32
C THR A 26 -3.97 -6.02 0.46
N TYR A 27 -4.53 -6.33 1.63
CA TYR A 27 -5.88 -5.96 2.01
C TYR A 27 -5.82 -4.89 3.09
N PHE A 28 -5.90 -3.62 2.69
CA PHE A 28 -5.80 -2.49 3.61
C PHE A 28 -6.92 -2.49 4.65
N ARG A 29 -6.63 -1.90 5.82
CA ARG A 29 -7.57 -1.80 6.94
C ARG A 29 -7.62 -0.41 7.55
N GLN A 30 -6.48 0.20 7.83
CA GLN A 30 -6.44 1.49 8.52
C GLN A 30 -5.20 2.29 8.13
N PHE A 31 -5.39 3.57 7.83
CA PHE A 31 -4.32 4.55 7.67
C PHE A 31 -4.38 5.56 8.81
N GLU A 32 -3.23 5.95 9.34
CA GLU A 32 -3.11 6.94 10.41
C GLU A 32 -1.92 7.87 10.18
N CYS A 33 -2.20 9.17 10.10
CA CYS A 33 -1.16 10.19 10.08
C CYS A 33 -0.48 10.30 11.45
N ILE A 34 0.85 10.33 11.43
CA ILE A 34 1.71 10.59 12.58
C ILE A 34 2.49 11.88 12.31
N ASP A 35 2.70 12.71 13.33
CA ASP A 35 3.48 13.94 13.25
C ASP A 35 3.05 14.85 12.07
N ASN A 36 1.79 15.30 12.06
CA ASN A 36 1.22 16.09 10.94
C ASN A 36 1.35 15.42 9.56
N CYS A 37 1.24 14.09 9.51
CA CYS A 37 1.38 13.27 8.31
C CYS A 37 2.80 13.26 7.71
N GLU A 38 3.84 13.67 8.44
CA GLU A 38 5.24 13.41 8.07
C GLU A 38 5.55 11.91 8.08
N LYS A 39 4.76 11.13 8.83
CA LYS A 39 4.71 9.68 8.76
C LYS A 39 3.28 9.21 8.56
N MET A 40 3.13 8.06 7.91
CA MET A 40 1.85 7.38 7.75
C MET A 40 1.98 5.95 8.24
N SER A 41 1.22 5.60 9.27
CA SER A 41 1.01 4.20 9.66
C SER A 41 -0.01 3.58 8.71
N ILE A 42 0.32 2.44 8.13
CA ILE A 42 -0.49 1.72 7.15
C ILE A 42 -0.66 0.29 7.65
N THR A 43 -1.88 -0.04 8.05
CA THR A 43 -2.25 -1.39 8.51
C THR A 43 -2.99 -2.14 7.42
N PHE A 44 -2.55 -3.36 7.12
CA PHE A 44 -3.10 -4.22 6.08
C PHE A 44 -2.90 -5.69 6.40
N ILE A 45 -3.66 -6.55 5.73
CA ILE A 45 -3.51 -8.00 5.79
C ILE A 45 -2.80 -8.49 4.53
N VAL A 46 -1.87 -9.42 4.70
CA VAL A 46 -1.32 -10.24 3.61
C VAL A 46 -1.75 -11.69 3.77
N THR A 47 -2.04 -12.34 2.65
CA THR A 47 -2.44 -13.74 2.61
C THR A 47 -1.34 -14.56 1.98
N HIS A 48 -0.80 -15.52 2.73
CA HIS A 48 0.12 -16.53 2.22
C HIS A 48 -0.47 -17.91 2.49
N TYR A 49 -0.92 -18.57 1.42
CA TYR A 49 -1.65 -19.84 1.48
C TYR A 49 -2.79 -19.78 2.51
N ASP A 50 -2.74 -20.61 3.55
CA ASP A 50 -3.79 -20.75 4.56
C ASP A 50 -3.66 -19.77 5.74
N SER A 51 -2.76 -18.78 5.65
CA SER A 51 -2.50 -17.83 6.73
C SER A 51 -2.78 -16.38 6.33
N CYS A 52 -3.46 -15.66 7.23
CA CYS A 52 -3.68 -14.22 7.14
C CYS A 52 -2.84 -13.53 8.21
N THR A 53 -1.95 -12.64 7.80
CA THR A 53 -1.09 -11.88 8.72
C THR A 53 -1.47 -10.41 8.66
N LEU A 54 -1.88 -9.85 9.81
CA LEU A 54 -2.07 -8.41 9.98
C LEU A 54 -0.71 -7.76 10.20
N LEU A 55 -0.36 -6.80 9.36
CA LEU A 55 0.89 -6.06 9.41
C LEU A 55 0.60 -4.56 9.50
N THR A 56 1.49 -3.85 10.18
CA THR A 56 1.52 -2.39 10.20
C THR A 56 2.91 -1.93 9.80
N VAL A 57 2.99 -1.06 8.81
CA VAL A 57 4.24 -0.42 8.37
C VAL A 57 4.13 1.09 8.56
N VAL A 58 5.26 1.75 8.77
CA VAL A 58 5.32 3.21 8.89
C VAL A 58 6.06 3.76 7.68
N ALA A 59 5.33 4.47 6.83
CA ALA A 59 5.88 5.14 5.65
C ALA A 59 6.32 6.56 6.02
N GLN A 60 7.49 6.96 5.53
CA GLN A 60 8.07 8.29 5.75
C GLN A 60 7.73 9.20 4.58
N ARG A 61 7.25 10.41 4.85
CA ARG A 61 6.96 11.38 3.80
C ARG A 61 8.25 11.77 3.08
N ALA A 62 8.18 11.86 1.76
CA ALA A 62 9.27 12.34 0.92
C ALA A 62 8.98 13.78 0.46
N GLU A 63 8.14 13.93 -0.57
CA GLU A 63 7.72 15.22 -1.10
C GLU A 63 6.22 15.18 -1.43
N GLY A 64 5.50 16.26 -1.11
CA GLY A 64 4.06 16.35 -1.38
C GLY A 64 3.27 15.24 -0.68
N ASN A 65 2.56 14.41 -1.44
CA ASN A 65 1.78 13.26 -0.93
C ASN A 65 2.46 11.91 -1.21
N VAL A 66 3.77 11.93 -1.45
CA VAL A 66 4.58 10.73 -1.67
C VAL A 66 5.24 10.28 -0.38
N TYR A 67 5.20 8.97 -0.12
CA TYR A 67 5.77 8.31 1.05
C TYR A 67 6.69 7.16 0.63
N HIS A 68 7.75 6.93 1.40
CA HIS A 68 8.65 5.79 1.23
C HIS A 68 8.48 4.77 2.36
N VAL A 69 8.45 3.49 2.01
CA VAL A 69 8.33 2.39 2.98
C VAL A 69 8.98 1.11 2.46
N ASP A 70 9.64 0.39 3.37
CA ASP A 70 10.21 -0.92 3.10
C ASP A 70 9.19 -2.01 3.41
N PHE A 71 8.77 -2.72 2.37
CA PHE A 71 7.91 -3.90 2.45
C PHE A 71 8.05 -4.69 1.15
N MET A 72 8.57 -5.92 1.25
CA MET A 72 8.83 -6.78 0.07
C MET A 72 9.59 -6.04 -1.04
N GLY A 73 10.60 -5.26 -0.65
CA GLY A 73 11.28 -4.27 -1.49
C GLY A 73 11.07 -2.84 -1.01
N LYS A 74 11.56 -1.89 -1.81
CA LYS A 74 11.41 -0.45 -1.55
C LYS A 74 10.18 0.06 -2.27
N ASN A 75 9.31 0.77 -1.56
CA ASN A 75 8.08 1.31 -2.14
C ASN A 75 8.11 2.83 -2.12
N SER A 76 7.74 3.44 -3.24
CA SER A 76 7.30 4.84 -3.33
C SER A 76 5.79 4.84 -3.52
N VAL A 77 5.07 5.44 -2.58
CA VAL A 77 3.61 5.39 -2.48
C VAL A 77 3.03 6.78 -2.60
N GLN A 78 2.01 6.95 -3.43
CA GLN A 78 1.23 8.17 -3.52
C GLN A 78 -0.22 7.90 -3.11
N LEU A 79 -0.72 8.71 -2.19
CA LEU A 79 -2.13 8.69 -1.77
C LEU A 79 -2.90 9.76 -2.54
N ILE A 80 -3.89 9.35 -3.33
CA ILE A 80 -4.65 10.22 -4.25
C ILE A 80 -6.13 10.19 -3.83
N PRO A 81 -6.59 11.17 -3.03
CA PRO A 81 -8.00 11.26 -2.65
C PRO A 81 -8.88 11.49 -3.88
N VAL A 82 -9.88 10.64 -4.08
CA VAL A 82 -10.85 10.79 -5.18
C VAL A 82 -12.17 11.38 -4.67
N SER A 83 -12.61 10.93 -3.49
CA SER A 83 -13.77 11.47 -2.77
C SER A 83 -13.63 11.19 -1.27
N GLU A 84 -14.65 11.52 -0.47
CA GLU A 84 -14.67 11.17 0.96
C GLU A 84 -14.64 9.65 1.20
N SER A 85 -15.19 8.86 0.28
CA SER A 85 -15.33 7.40 0.40
C SER A 85 -14.48 6.61 -0.59
N MET A 86 -13.56 7.26 -1.31
CA MET A 86 -12.70 6.58 -2.27
C MET A 86 -11.30 7.17 -2.28
N LEU A 87 -10.31 6.30 -2.15
CA LEU A 87 -8.90 6.63 -2.17
C LEU A 87 -8.18 5.75 -3.19
N VAL A 88 -7.35 6.36 -4.03
CA VAL A 88 -6.43 5.60 -4.88
C VAL A 88 -5.06 5.57 -4.21
N PHE A 89 -4.54 4.37 -4.00
CA PHE A 89 -3.18 4.13 -3.54
C PHE A 89 -2.35 3.69 -4.75
N TYR A 90 -1.45 4.55 -5.21
CA TYR A 90 -0.50 4.20 -6.25
C TYR A 90 0.84 3.84 -5.61
N ALA A 91 1.50 2.79 -6.09
CA ALA A 91 2.82 2.42 -5.59
C ALA A 91 3.76 1.97 -6.70
N GLU A 92 5.03 2.33 -6.56
CA GLU A 92 6.14 1.75 -7.31
C GLU A 92 7.00 0.95 -6.33
N ASN A 93 6.99 -0.37 -6.48
CA ASN A 93 7.75 -1.31 -5.67
C ASN A 93 8.98 -1.79 -6.46
N PHE A 94 10.17 -1.61 -5.92
CA PHE A 94 11.40 -2.22 -6.45
C PHE A 94 11.85 -3.34 -5.51
N ASP A 95 11.81 -4.59 -6.00
CA ASP A 95 12.13 -5.79 -5.22
C ASP A 95 13.63 -6.16 -5.24
N GLY A 96 14.46 -5.35 -5.90
CA GLY A 96 15.88 -5.64 -6.12
C GLY A 96 16.18 -6.07 -7.56
N GLU A 97 15.18 -6.51 -8.31
CA GLU A 97 15.33 -6.96 -9.70
C GLU A 97 14.44 -6.17 -10.65
N LYS A 98 13.14 -6.06 -10.35
CA LYS A 98 12.19 -5.30 -11.18
C LYS A 98 11.36 -4.31 -10.40
N THR A 99 10.88 -3.31 -11.14
CA THR A 99 9.89 -2.37 -10.63
C THR A 99 8.49 -2.83 -10.99
N THR A 100 7.63 -2.92 -9.99
CA THR A 100 6.20 -3.20 -10.12
C THR A 100 5.42 -1.93 -9.80
N LYS A 101 4.58 -1.50 -10.75
CA LYS A 101 3.65 -0.38 -10.58
C LYS A 101 2.30 -0.95 -10.19
N LEU A 102 1.76 -0.50 -9.06
CA LEU A 102 0.54 -0.98 -8.46
C LEU A 102 -0.47 0.16 -8.32
N THR A 103 -1.74 -0.18 -8.43
CA THR A 103 -2.84 0.71 -8.12
C THR A 103 -3.87 -0.06 -7.32
N TYR A 104 -4.26 0.50 -6.17
CA TYR A 104 -5.35 -0.01 -5.36
C TYR A 104 -6.45 1.04 -5.32
N ALA A 105 -7.69 0.60 -5.51
CA ALA A 105 -8.86 1.40 -5.18
C ALA A 105 -9.34 0.96 -3.79
N LEU A 106 -9.43 1.91 -2.87
CA LEU A 106 -9.81 1.74 -1.47
C LEU A 106 -11.08 2.51 -1.13
#